data_AF-A0A9D7HW74-F1
#
_entry.id   AF-A0A9D7HW74-F1
#
_cell.length_a   1.000
_cell.length_b   1.000
_cell.length_c   1.000
_cell.angle_alpha   90.00
_cell.angle_beta   90.00
_cell.angle_gamma   90.00
#
_symmetry.space_group_name_H-M   'P 1'
#
loop_
_entity.id
_entity.type
_entity.pdbx_description
1 polymer ?
#
loop_
_entity_poly.entity_id
_entity_poly.type
_entity_poly.pdbx_seq_one_letter_code
_entity_poly.pdbx_strand_id
1 'polypeptide(L)' 'MTLIAWIGWFAATSLFWKWILSWGGAEWFAGWKTFLIVDWFAAVWSAEQIKLYALLCWIANGIWFVIGLVYPEYRW' A
#
# COMPACT_ATOMS: atom_id res chain seq x y z
N MET A 1 11.85 14.34 -8.91
CA MET A 1 10.62 14.35 -9.73
C MET A 1 10.02 15.76 -9.78
N THR A 2 9.33 16.12 -10.88
CA THR A 2 8.57 17.39 -10.93
C THR A 2 7.40 17.35 -9.93
N LEU A 3 6.90 18.52 -9.50
CA LEU A 3 5.79 18.57 -8.52
C LEU A 3 4.53 17.83 -9.03
N ILE A 4 4.20 17.96 -10.31
CA ILE A 4 3.03 17.29 -10.90
C ILE A 4 3.24 15.77 -10.92
N ALA A 5 4.43 15.30 -11.34
CA ALA A 5 4.75 13.87 -11.33
C ALA A 5 4.73 13.30 -9.91
N TRP A 6 5.20 14.09 -8.92
CA TRP A 6 5.17 13.73 -7.51
C TRP A 6 3.74 13.58 -6.96
N ILE A 7 2.86 14.55 -7.24
CA ILE A 7 1.46 14.51 -6.85
C ILE A 7 0.75 13.33 -7.53
N GLY A 8 0.98 13.12 -8.82
CA GLY A 8 0.42 12.00 -9.57
C GLY A 8 0.85 10.65 -8.99
N TRP A 9 2.13 10.52 -8.64
CA TRP A 9 2.67 9.33 -8.01
C TRP A 9 2.06 9.06 -6.64
N PHE A 10 1.96 10.09 -5.80
CA PHE A 10 1.32 9.97 -4.49
C PHE A 10 -0.17 9.61 -4.59
N ALA A 11 -0.89 10.19 -5.56
CA ALA A 11 -2.29 9.88 -5.80
C ALA A 11 -2.48 8.41 -6.25
N ALA A 12 -1.65 7.92 -7.17
CA ALA A 12 -1.68 6.54 -7.61
C ALA A 12 -1.34 5.56 -6.48
N THR A 13 -0.31 5.87 -5.69
CA THR A 13 0.10 5.08 -4.53
C THR A 13 -0.99 5.07 -3.45
N SER A 14 -1.63 6.21 -3.21
CA SER A 14 -2.76 6.31 -2.26
C SER A 14 -3.99 5.54 -2.73
N LEU A 15 -4.28 5.53 -4.04
CA LEU A 15 -5.37 4.72 -4.59
C LEU A 15 -5.11 3.23 -4.42
N PHE A 16 -3.85 2.81 -4.62
CA PHE A 16 -3.43 1.43 -4.37
C PHE A 16 -3.61 1.03 -2.89
N TRP A 17 -3.14 1.85 -1.95
CA TRP A 17 -3.33 1.58 -0.52
C TRP A 17 -4.80 1.57 -0.12
N LYS A 18 -5.61 2.50 -0.65
CA LYS A 18 -7.06 2.51 -0.44
C LYS A 18 -7.74 1.25 -0.98
N TRP A 19 -7.32 0.76 -2.14
CA TRP A 19 -7.83 -0.49 -2.70
C TRP A 19 -7.53 -1.68 -1.77
N ILE A 20 -6.30 -1.76 -1.23
CA ILE A 20 -5.92 -2.80 -0.25
C ILE A 20 -6.78 -2.71 1.02
N LEU A 21 -6.99 -1.50 1.55
CA LEU A 21 -7.68 -1.31 2.82
C LEU A 21 -9.20 -1.50 2.74
N SER A 22 -9.83 -1.09 1.65
CA SER A 22 -11.29 -0.89 1.61
C SER A 22 -12.02 -1.58 0.45
N TRP A 23 -11.33 -2.03 -0.61
CA TRP A 23 -11.98 -2.54 -1.83
C TRP A 23 -11.64 -3.99 -2.14
N GLY A 24 -11.30 -4.79 -1.13
CA GLY A 24 -11.04 -6.21 -1.31
C GLY A 24 -9.60 -6.55 -1.70
N GLY A 25 -8.68 -5.57 -1.76
CA GLY A 25 -7.29 -5.85 -2.13
C GLY A 25 -6.56 -6.71 -1.08
N ALA A 26 -6.80 -6.48 0.21
CA ALA A 26 -6.25 -7.33 1.26
C ALA A 26 -6.76 -8.78 1.18
N GLU A 27 -8.04 -8.96 0.88
CA GLU A 27 -8.68 -10.26 0.65
C GLU A 27 -8.15 -10.92 -0.61
N TRP A 28 -7.83 -10.15 -1.66
CA TRP A 28 -7.17 -10.64 -2.87
C TRP A 28 -5.76 -11.16 -2.59
N PHE A 29 -4.96 -10.43 -1.81
CA PHE A 29 -3.61 -10.87 -1.39
C PHE A 29 -3.64 -12.05 -0.42
N ALA A 30 -4.62 -12.09 0.49
CA ALA A 30 -4.82 -13.22 1.41
C ALA A 30 -5.37 -14.45 0.69
N GLY A 31 -6.25 -14.25 -0.30
CA GLY A 31 -7.00 -15.29 -1.00
C GLY A 31 -6.28 -15.95 -2.18
N TRP A 32 -5.20 -15.35 -2.71
CA TRP A 32 -4.44 -15.98 -3.81
C TRP A 32 -3.88 -17.37 -3.41
N LYS A 33 -3.64 -17.63 -2.13
CA LYS A 33 -3.09 -18.91 -1.65
C LYS A 33 -4.13 -19.99 -1.31
N THR A 34 -5.39 -19.65 -1.10
CA THR A 34 -6.43 -20.65 -0.76
C THR A 34 -6.99 -21.37 -1.98
N PHE A 35 -6.70 -20.91 -3.20
CA PHE A 35 -7.25 -21.50 -4.42
C PHE A 35 -6.54 -22.78 -4.88
N LEU A 36 -5.31 -23.06 -4.42
CA LEU A 36 -4.50 -24.14 -5.00
C LEU A 36 -4.51 -25.45 -4.22
N ILE A 37 -4.22 -25.48 -2.92
CA ILE A 37 -4.01 -26.76 -2.22
C ILE A 37 -4.25 -26.51 -0.74
N VAL A 38 -5.15 -27.29 -0.11
CA VAL A 38 -5.27 -27.30 1.36
C VAL A 38 -3.95 -27.76 1.95
N ASP A 39 -3.31 -26.83 2.67
CA ASP A 39 -2.30 -26.97 3.73
C ASP A 39 -0.86 -27.43 3.41
N TRP A 40 0.07 -26.46 3.57
CA TRP A 40 1.46 -26.64 4.03
C TRP A 40 2.10 -25.28 4.43
N PHE A 41 1.46 -24.15 4.11
CA PHE A 41 1.93 -22.77 4.38
C PHE A 41 0.74 -21.81 4.60
N ALA A 42 -0.23 -22.16 5.43
CA ALA A 42 -1.40 -21.34 5.73
C ALA A 42 -1.01 -19.86 5.97
N ALA A 43 -1.31 -19.02 4.97
CA ALA A 43 -1.26 -17.56 4.92
C ALA A 43 -0.15 -16.87 5.74
N VAL A 44 0.95 -16.46 5.10
CA VAL A 44 2.03 -15.72 5.77
C VAL A 44 1.47 -14.48 6.51
N TRP A 45 0.44 -13.82 5.98
CA TRP A 45 -0.27 -12.71 6.63
C TRP A 45 -1.79 -12.86 6.41
N SER A 46 -2.59 -12.67 7.46
CA SER A 46 -4.05 -12.55 7.36
C SER A 46 -4.46 -11.26 6.63
N ALA A 47 -5.69 -11.19 6.10
CA ALA A 47 -6.19 -9.97 5.47
C ALA A 47 -6.11 -8.75 6.41
N GLU A 48 -6.34 -8.94 7.70
CA GLU A 48 -6.22 -7.90 8.73
C GLU A 48 -4.77 -7.44 8.92
N GLN A 49 -3.81 -8.37 8.93
CA GLN A 49 -2.39 -8.04 9.00
C GLN A 49 -1.93 -7.27 7.75
N ILE A 50 -2.41 -7.68 6.57
CA ILE A 50 -2.14 -6.98 5.30
C ILE A 50 -2.70 -5.56 5.34
N LYS A 51 -3.93 -5.37 5.85
CA LYS A 51 -4.53 -4.04 6.04
C LYS A 51 -3.70 -3.19 7.00
N LEU A 52 -3.27 -3.76 8.13
CA LEU A 52 -2.45 -3.02 9.10
C LEU A 52 -1.12 -2.56 8.49
N TYR A 53 -0.43 -3.43 7.76
CA TYR A 53 0.82 -3.07 7.09
C TYR A 53 0.61 -2.05 5.97
N ALA A 54 -0.43 -2.22 5.16
CA ALA A 54 -0.83 -1.24 4.16
C ALA A 54 -1.06 0.14 4.77
N LEU A 55 -1.72 0.20 5.94
CA LEU A 55 -1.93 1.44 6.66
C LEU A 55 -0.61 2.08 7.12
N LEU A 56 0.29 1.29 7.70
CA LEU A 56 1.61 1.78 8.14
C LEU A 56 2.43 2.31 6.95
N CYS A 57 2.46 1.58 5.85
CA CYS A 57 3.12 2.01 4.62
C CYS A 57 2.49 3.27 4.05
N TRP A 58 1.16 3.37 4.07
CA TRP A 58 0.45 4.56 3.58
C TRP A 58 0.74 5.79 4.44
N ILE A 59 0.79 5.64 5.77
CA ILE A 59 1.21 6.71 6.69
C ILE A 59 2.64 7.16 6.41
N ALA A 60 3.58 6.22 6.30
CA ALA A 60 4.98 6.54 5.98
C ALA A 60 5.09 7.28 4.62
N ASN A 61 4.33 6.84 3.62
CA ASN A 61 4.26 7.50 2.32
C ASN A 61 3.65 8.90 2.41
N GLY A 62 2.63 9.10 3.25
CA GLY A 62 2.05 10.41 3.56
C GLY A 62 3.06 11.36 4.20
N ILE A 63 3.85 10.89 5.16
CA ILE A 63 4.93 11.67 5.78
C ILE A 63 5.96 12.08 4.73
N TRP A 64 6.42 11.14 3.91
CA TRP A 64 7.36 11.41 2.82
C TRP A 64 6.80 12.42 1.79
N PHE A 65 5.52 12.32 1.45
CA PHE A 65 4.86 13.27 0.57
C PHE A 65 4.87 14.69 1.15
N VAL A 66 4.51 14.84 2.44
CA VAL A 66 4.52 16.14 3.14
C VAL A 66 5.94 16.72 3.21
N ILE A 67 6.94 15.90 3.52
CA ILE A 67 8.35 16.31 3.48
C ILE A 67 8.70 16.84 2.09
N GLY A 68 8.32 16.12 1.03
CA GLY A 68 8.54 16.54 -0.36
C GLY A 68 7.82 17.84 -0.75
N LEU A 69 6.75 18.26 -0.06
CA LEU A 69 6.10 19.56 -0.30
C LEU A 69 6.97 20.71 0.20
N VAL A 70 7.60 20.55 1.37
CA VAL A 70 8.46 21.56 2.01
C VAL A 70 9.87 21.53 1.44
N TYR A 71 10.39 20.34 1.16
CA TYR A 71 11.78 20.07 0.76
C TYR A 71 11.80 19.33 -0.58
N PRO A 72 11.87 20.04 -1.72
CA PRO A 72 11.82 19.45 -3.05
C PRO A 72 12.91 18.40 -3.34
N GLU A 73 14.04 18.45 -2.64
CA GLU A 73 15.16 17.50 -2.74
C GLU A 73 14.79 16.07 -2.33
N TYR A 74 13.76 15.89 -1.50
CA TYR A 74 13.26 14.57 -1.13
C TYR A 74 12.26 13.99 -2.12
N ARG A 75 11.98 14.69 -3.24
CA ARG A 75 11.16 14.17 -4.34
C ARG A 75 11.97 13.22 -5.23
N TRP A 76 12.59 12.21 -4.65
CA TRP A 76 13.33 11.18 -5.40
C TRP A 76 12.39 10.13 -5.99
#